data_AF-A0A4R8MVD3-F1
#
_entry.id   AF-A0A4R8MVD3-F1
#
_cell.length_a   1.000
_cell.length_b   1.000
_cell.length_c   1.000
_cell.angle_alpha   90.00
_cell.angle_beta   90.00
_cell.angle_gamma   90.00
#
_symmetry.space_group_name_H-M   'P 1'
#
loop_
_entity.id
_entity.type
_entity.pdbx_description
1 polymer ?
#
loop_
_entity_poly.entity_id
_entity_poly.type
_entity_poly.pdbx_seq_one_letter_code
_entity_poly.pdbx_strand_id
1 'polypeptide(L)'
;MSTNDTNIVPREKLAKFELTEESLNSFRKNNNIPLDLYNKDGQILIHKKRNPTEADFGKLLKFEMQGVYFLISELKKTKQQNGAQFLEPGRTTKLFDQEKTARFAKQSQALIEDLRKTSFSSEQAVFVQNSVNELLTDFTSNPDYELGIFNILEILGVAGVSVESELMTKRTVVAMGMKVRTKKIVNEGKEESNKKDHLSLMMASYLADVGYSRLDIKNNPKLTKEEYTVVQQHPIISYLMTLPAPEIDSHVRTLILNHHRPYRGNGVNNNFPDPRSLFTKLMSVRDKYNKEVGKERIIQDIELQLHLQENNVTSASFEEDIAILSLASEYASLTSNQPWRPAFKSSTALKMILNDSFFSYSNKNIRHLLDYVGSSLTNNENIVNFGDFVITASVDSERRAHFDICIVLDVGRYQTRPKLQRICSINPVFQKGNKFKIADFDLHSIKIDRRKAIMDLALQAGTSRVIYIIDPELNPALHEAVYKINMAS
;
A
#
# COMPACT_ATOMS: atom_id res chain seq x y z
N MET A 1 18.21 -64.44 -1.66
CA MET A 1 19.14 -63.51 -2.35
C MET A 1 18.34 -62.30 -2.75
N SER A 2 18.36 -61.24 -1.94
CA SER A 2 17.58 -60.02 -2.20
C SER A 2 18.49 -58.98 -2.83
N THR A 3 18.07 -58.47 -3.97
CA THR A 3 18.72 -57.45 -4.79
C THR A 3 18.75 -56.10 -4.06
N ASN A 4 19.95 -55.58 -3.80
CA ASN A 4 20.17 -54.20 -3.39
C ASN A 4 20.00 -53.28 -4.61
N ASP A 5 18.80 -52.74 -4.81
CA ASP A 5 18.61 -51.61 -5.71
C ASP A 5 19.03 -50.32 -5.00
N THR A 6 20.30 -49.93 -5.17
CA THR A 6 20.72 -48.56 -4.85
C THR A 6 20.16 -47.62 -5.92
N ASN A 7 18.97 -47.07 -5.65
CA ASN A 7 18.33 -46.03 -6.45
C ASN A 7 19.17 -44.72 -6.40
N ILE A 8 20.21 -44.65 -7.23
CA ILE A 8 21.00 -43.44 -7.44
C ILE A 8 20.25 -42.54 -8.41
N VAL A 9 19.96 -41.30 -7.99
CA VAL A 9 19.27 -40.32 -8.83
C VAL A 9 20.26 -39.65 -9.78
N PRO A 10 20.02 -39.63 -11.11
CA PRO A 10 20.89 -38.92 -12.04
C PRO A 10 21.05 -37.44 -11.67
N ARG A 11 22.27 -36.91 -11.73
CA ARG A 11 22.61 -35.51 -11.38
C ARG A 11 21.77 -34.47 -12.12
N GLU A 12 21.33 -34.78 -13.33
CA GLU A 12 20.48 -33.95 -14.18
C GLU A 12 19.07 -33.72 -13.60
N LYS A 13 18.64 -34.60 -12.69
CA LYS A 13 17.34 -34.53 -12.00
C LYS A 13 17.43 -33.85 -10.63
N LEU A 14 18.61 -33.36 -10.26
CA LEU A 14 18.90 -32.79 -8.95
C LEU A 14 19.18 -31.29 -9.05
N ALA A 15 18.54 -30.50 -8.19
CA ALA A 15 18.88 -29.10 -7.98
C ALA A 15 19.60 -28.94 -6.65
N LYS A 16 20.55 -28.00 -6.57
CA LYS A 16 21.23 -27.69 -5.31
C LYS A 16 20.22 -27.08 -4.34
N PHE A 17 20.17 -27.60 -3.12
CA PHE A 17 19.40 -27.03 -2.02
C PHE A 17 20.33 -26.21 -1.15
N GLU A 18 20.01 -24.93 -0.94
CA GLU A 18 20.77 -24.08 -0.01
C GLU A 18 20.21 -24.27 1.40
N LEU A 19 20.95 -24.99 2.24
CA LEU A 19 20.68 -25.05 3.67
C LEU A 19 21.13 -23.71 4.28
N THR A 20 20.21 -22.77 4.38
CA THR A 20 20.38 -21.53 5.16
C THR A 20 19.89 -21.72 6.59
N GLU A 21 20.33 -20.88 7.53
CA GLU A 21 19.76 -20.85 8.89
C GLU A 21 18.23 -20.68 8.86
N GLU A 22 17.70 -19.92 7.91
CA GLU A 22 16.26 -19.73 7.69
C GLU A 22 15.55 -21.05 7.32
N SER A 23 16.13 -21.85 6.41
CA SER A 23 15.58 -23.15 6.01
C SER A 23 15.61 -24.17 7.15
N LEU A 24 16.69 -24.19 7.95
CA LEU A 24 16.83 -25.07 9.12
C LEU A 24 15.86 -24.69 10.23
N ASN A 25 15.69 -23.39 10.48
CA ASN A 25 14.71 -22.89 11.44
C ASN A 25 13.28 -23.19 10.99
N SER A 26 13.00 -23.15 9.68
CA SER A 26 11.72 -23.58 9.11
C SER A 26 11.44 -25.07 9.36
N PHE A 27 12.43 -25.95 9.14
CA PHE A 27 12.28 -27.39 9.40
C PHE A 27 12.06 -27.69 10.89
N ARG A 28 12.75 -26.96 11.79
CA ARG A 28 12.55 -27.06 13.25
C ARG A 28 11.17 -26.58 13.67
N LYS A 29 10.75 -25.39 13.22
CA LYS A 29 9.46 -24.78 13.58
C LYS A 29 8.28 -25.64 13.10
N ASN A 30 8.37 -26.21 11.90
CA ASN A 30 7.34 -27.05 11.32
C ASN A 30 7.45 -28.53 11.72
N ASN A 31 8.46 -28.88 12.54
CA ASN A 31 8.79 -30.24 12.94
C ASN A 31 8.77 -31.24 11.77
N ASN A 32 9.35 -30.85 10.64
CA ASN A 32 9.26 -31.60 9.38
C ASN A 32 10.41 -31.28 8.43
N ILE A 33 11.03 -32.32 7.87
CA ILE A 33 11.94 -32.23 6.71
C ILE A 33 11.10 -32.57 5.48
N PRO A 34 10.75 -31.60 4.63
CA PRO A 34 9.68 -31.77 3.64
C PRO A 34 10.11 -32.52 2.38
N LEU A 35 11.40 -32.74 2.18
CA LEU A 35 11.99 -33.24 0.94
C LEU A 35 13.16 -34.18 1.21
N ASP A 36 13.37 -35.12 0.30
CA ASP A 36 14.52 -36.01 0.32
C ASP A 36 15.76 -35.23 -0.12
N LEU A 37 16.84 -35.29 0.68
CA LEU A 37 18.10 -34.61 0.42
C LEU A 37 19.15 -35.61 -0.05
N TYR A 38 19.86 -35.25 -1.11
CA TYR A 38 20.85 -36.06 -1.80
C TYR A 38 22.22 -35.39 -1.77
N ASN A 39 23.27 -36.17 -1.98
CA ASN A 39 24.58 -35.64 -2.33
C ASN A 39 24.68 -35.34 -3.84
N LYS A 40 25.80 -34.76 -4.27
CA LYS A 40 26.08 -34.42 -5.68
C LYS A 40 26.06 -35.65 -6.62
N ASP A 41 26.28 -36.83 -6.07
CA ASP A 41 26.37 -38.11 -6.79
C ASP A 41 25.01 -38.84 -6.81
N GLY A 42 23.96 -38.21 -6.27
CA GLY A 42 22.59 -38.71 -6.33
C GLY A 42 22.22 -39.78 -5.31
N GLN A 43 23.04 -39.97 -4.29
CA GLN A 43 22.73 -40.82 -3.15
C GLN A 43 21.96 -40.02 -2.09
N ILE A 44 20.95 -40.64 -1.50
CA ILE A 44 20.16 -40.02 -0.45
C ILE A 44 20.97 -39.87 0.84
N LEU A 45 21.05 -38.66 1.36
CA LEU A 45 21.69 -38.33 2.62
C LEU A 45 20.66 -38.33 3.77
N ILE A 46 19.50 -37.72 3.52
CA ILE A 46 18.44 -37.55 4.51
C ILE A 46 17.10 -37.74 3.82
N HIS A 47 16.28 -38.64 4.36
CA HIS A 47 14.91 -38.80 3.92
C HIS A 47 14.02 -37.67 4.45
N LYS A 48 13.02 -37.25 3.67
CA LYS A 48 11.91 -36.46 4.19
C LYS A 48 11.30 -37.16 5.38
N LYS A 49 11.06 -36.41 6.45
CA LYS A 49 10.70 -36.98 7.74
C LYS A 49 9.83 -36.02 8.53
N ARG A 50 8.67 -36.53 8.96
CA ARG A 50 7.82 -35.86 9.95
C ARG A 50 8.36 -36.17 11.34
N ASN A 51 8.36 -35.16 12.22
CA ASN A 51 8.93 -35.23 13.57
C ASN A 51 10.41 -35.66 13.59
N PRO A 52 11.31 -34.93 12.91
CA PRO A 52 12.76 -35.19 12.96
C PRO A 52 13.30 -35.02 14.39
N THR A 53 14.23 -35.91 14.76
CA THR A 53 14.91 -35.88 16.06
C THR A 53 16.08 -34.88 16.05
N GLU A 54 16.61 -34.50 17.21
CA GLU A 54 17.82 -33.66 17.29
C GLU A 54 19.02 -34.26 16.54
N ALA A 55 19.14 -35.60 16.52
CA ALA A 55 20.16 -36.30 15.74
C ALA A 55 19.97 -36.13 14.22
N ASP A 56 18.73 -35.99 13.73
CA ASP A 56 18.45 -35.72 12.32
C ASP A 56 18.86 -34.28 11.94
N PHE A 57 18.65 -33.31 12.83
CA PHE A 57 19.15 -31.94 12.65
C PHE A 57 20.67 -31.84 12.75
N GLY A 58 21.31 -32.61 13.63
CA GLY A 58 22.77 -32.72 13.70
C GLY A 58 23.38 -33.26 12.38
N LYS A 59 22.69 -34.17 11.70
CA LYS A 59 23.07 -34.63 10.36
C LYS A 59 22.92 -33.53 9.30
N LEU A 60 21.82 -32.77 9.33
CA LEU A 60 21.62 -31.64 8.39
C LEU A 60 22.75 -30.61 8.47
N LEU A 61 23.12 -30.19 9.69
CA LEU A 61 24.23 -29.26 9.94
C LEU A 61 25.57 -29.80 9.42
N LYS A 62 25.82 -31.10 9.53
CA LYS A 62 27.06 -31.73 9.02
C LYS A 62 27.16 -31.67 7.49
N PHE A 63 26.03 -31.67 6.78
CA PHE A 63 25.97 -31.64 5.31
C PHE A 63 25.84 -30.24 4.70
N GLU A 64 25.60 -29.21 5.52
CA GLU A 64 25.60 -27.79 5.12
C GLU A 64 26.90 -27.42 4.37
N MET A 65 28.05 -27.85 4.90
CA MET A 65 29.37 -27.59 4.32
C MET A 65 29.69 -28.43 3.06
N GLN A 66 28.93 -29.50 2.80
CA GLN A 66 29.20 -30.45 1.70
C GLN A 66 28.31 -30.20 0.48
N GLY A 67 27.28 -29.36 0.63
CA GLY A 67 26.27 -29.07 -0.39
C GLY A 67 25.29 -30.23 -0.56
N VAL A 68 24.01 -29.96 -0.31
CA VAL A 68 22.91 -30.91 -0.46
C VAL A 68 22.08 -30.60 -1.70
N TYR A 69 21.41 -31.61 -2.24
CA TYR A 69 20.62 -31.54 -3.47
C TYR A 69 19.24 -32.14 -3.24
N PHE A 70 18.27 -31.80 -4.09
CA PHE A 70 16.92 -32.34 -4.03
C PHE A 70 16.38 -32.60 -5.44
N LEU A 71 15.37 -33.45 -5.55
CA LEU A 71 14.76 -33.80 -6.83
C LEU A 71 14.00 -32.62 -7.45
N ILE A 72 14.32 -32.27 -8.70
CA ILE A 72 13.63 -31.22 -9.46
C ILE A 72 12.13 -31.55 -9.63
N SER A 73 11.74 -32.82 -9.64
CA SER A 73 10.33 -33.21 -9.66
C SER A 73 9.58 -32.83 -8.38
N GLU A 74 10.27 -32.66 -7.25
CA GLU A 74 9.64 -32.19 -6.01
C GLU A 74 9.32 -30.70 -6.07
N LEU A 75 10.05 -29.86 -6.83
CA LEU A 75 9.63 -28.46 -7.11
C LEU A 75 8.21 -28.36 -7.70
N LYS A 76 7.77 -29.37 -8.47
CA LYS A 76 6.41 -29.42 -9.01
C LYS A 76 5.36 -29.83 -7.96
N LYS A 77 5.75 -30.62 -6.96
CA LYS A 77 4.87 -31.05 -5.85
C LYS A 77 4.82 -30.02 -4.72
N THR A 78 5.91 -29.32 -4.42
CA THR A 78 5.95 -28.23 -3.45
C THR A 78 5.18 -27.00 -3.94
N LYS A 79 5.04 -26.80 -5.27
CA LYS A 79 4.08 -25.84 -5.85
C LYS A 79 2.61 -26.20 -5.57
N GLN A 80 2.30 -27.46 -5.26
CA GLN A 80 0.94 -27.90 -4.91
C GLN A 80 0.68 -28.03 -3.40
N GLN A 81 1.71 -28.06 -2.55
CA GLN A 81 1.54 -28.17 -1.08
C GLN A 81 2.02 -26.97 -0.28
N ASN A 82 2.90 -26.11 -0.83
CA ASN A 82 3.00 -24.70 -0.45
C ASN A 82 2.23 -23.84 -1.45
N GLY A 83 1.06 -24.33 -1.85
CA GLY A 83 0.06 -23.46 -2.42
C GLY A 83 -0.23 -22.37 -1.39
N ALA A 84 0.24 -21.15 -1.68
CA ALA A 84 -0.72 -20.06 -1.67
C ALA A 84 -2.02 -20.64 -2.22
N GLN A 85 -3.15 -20.45 -1.55
CA GLN A 85 -4.44 -20.66 -2.19
C GLN A 85 -4.40 -19.90 -3.51
N PHE A 86 -4.03 -20.61 -4.58
CA PHE A 86 -4.44 -20.26 -5.91
C PHE A 86 -5.94 -20.47 -5.79
N LEU A 87 -6.66 -19.36 -5.62
CA LEU A 87 -8.06 -19.30 -5.95
C LEU A 87 -8.18 -20.03 -7.30
N GLU A 88 -8.97 -21.09 -7.30
CA GLU A 88 -9.46 -21.72 -8.53
C GLU A 88 -9.76 -20.59 -9.54
N PRO A 89 -9.19 -20.62 -10.76
CA PRO A 89 -9.43 -19.58 -11.73
C PRO A 89 -10.94 -19.45 -11.96
N GLY A 90 -11.53 -18.37 -11.44
CA GLY A 90 -12.98 -18.10 -11.53
C GLY A 90 -13.73 -17.90 -10.22
N ARG A 91 -13.15 -18.17 -9.02
CA ARG A 91 -13.84 -17.87 -7.75
C ARG A 91 -13.51 -16.45 -7.27
N THR A 92 -14.24 -15.47 -7.76
CA THR A 92 -14.15 -14.07 -7.33
C THR A 92 -15.01 -13.82 -6.10
N THR A 93 -14.51 -14.12 -4.90
CA THR A 93 -15.24 -13.80 -3.65
C THR A 93 -15.27 -12.29 -3.46
N LYS A 94 -16.47 -11.71 -3.43
CA LYS A 94 -16.70 -10.32 -3.01
C LYS A 94 -16.56 -10.23 -1.49
N LEU A 95 -15.74 -9.30 -1.00
CA LEU A 95 -15.42 -9.23 0.42
C LEU A 95 -16.45 -8.50 1.25
N PHE A 96 -17.13 -7.52 0.66
CA PHE A 96 -18.03 -6.65 1.37
C PHE A 96 -19.47 -7.07 1.13
N ASP A 97 -20.20 -7.26 2.22
CA ASP A 97 -21.65 -7.40 2.17
C ASP A 97 -22.28 -6.10 1.68
N GLN A 98 -23.16 -6.21 0.68
CA GLN A 98 -23.76 -5.05 0.02
C GLN A 98 -24.66 -4.26 0.96
N GLU A 99 -25.49 -4.92 1.77
CA GLU A 99 -26.44 -4.25 2.65
C GLU A 99 -25.71 -3.54 3.79
N LYS A 100 -24.79 -4.24 4.46
CA LYS A 100 -24.03 -3.67 5.59
C LYS A 100 -23.15 -2.51 5.15
N THR A 101 -22.51 -2.61 3.99
CA THR A 101 -21.67 -1.54 3.45
C THR A 101 -22.50 -0.35 2.99
N ALA A 102 -23.66 -0.57 2.36
CA ALA A 102 -24.58 0.51 2.02
C ALA A 102 -25.15 1.19 3.27
N ARG A 103 -25.42 0.42 4.35
CA ARG A 103 -25.82 0.97 5.65
C ARG A 103 -24.71 1.82 6.25
N PHE A 104 -23.46 1.33 6.25
CA PHE A 104 -22.30 2.10 6.71
C PHE A 104 -22.15 3.42 5.95
N ALA A 105 -22.35 3.40 4.62
CA ALA A 105 -22.35 4.62 3.82
C ALA A 105 -23.50 5.57 4.21
N LYS A 106 -24.73 5.08 4.39
CA LYS A 106 -25.85 5.92 4.85
C LYS A 106 -25.60 6.54 6.23
N GLN A 107 -24.96 5.80 7.13
CA GLN A 107 -24.53 6.28 8.43
C GLN A 107 -23.47 7.38 8.32
N SER A 108 -22.50 7.25 7.41
CA SER A 108 -21.54 8.30 7.07
C SER A 108 -22.22 9.58 6.62
N GLN A 109 -23.21 9.48 5.73
CA GLN A 109 -23.95 10.64 5.28
C GLN A 109 -24.67 11.35 6.44
N ALA A 110 -25.37 10.59 7.30
CA ALA A 110 -26.06 11.15 8.45
C ALA A 110 -25.11 11.89 9.40
N LEU A 111 -23.92 11.34 9.66
CA LEU A 111 -22.91 12.03 10.46
C LEU A 111 -22.45 13.34 9.81
N ILE A 112 -22.16 13.33 8.51
CA ILE A 112 -21.71 14.54 7.79
C ILE A 112 -22.77 15.64 7.86
N GLU A 113 -24.04 15.29 7.69
CA GLU A 113 -25.17 16.23 7.78
C GLU A 113 -25.31 16.83 9.19
N ASP A 114 -25.08 16.04 10.23
CA ASP A 114 -25.11 16.51 11.61
C ASP A 114 -23.92 17.44 11.92
N LEU A 115 -22.70 17.08 11.49
CA LEU A 115 -21.48 17.87 11.72
C LEU A 115 -21.46 19.25 11.05
N ARG A 116 -22.31 19.46 10.03
CA ARG A 116 -22.58 20.78 9.46
C ARG A 116 -23.27 21.73 10.45
N LYS A 117 -24.01 21.18 11.42
CA LYS A 117 -24.83 21.94 12.38
C LYS A 117 -24.26 21.89 13.79
N THR A 118 -23.63 20.78 14.17
CA THR A 118 -23.21 20.51 15.55
C THR A 118 -21.70 20.25 15.64
N SER A 119 -21.16 20.34 16.85
CA SER A 119 -19.78 19.94 17.15
C SER A 119 -19.72 18.44 17.36
N PHE A 120 -18.59 17.81 17.02
CA PHE A 120 -18.41 16.36 17.19
C PHE A 120 -18.55 15.97 18.67
N SER A 121 -19.50 15.09 18.97
CA SER A 121 -19.88 14.70 20.35
C SER A 121 -19.33 13.33 20.74
N SER A 122 -19.34 13.02 22.03
CA SER A 122 -19.03 11.68 22.54
C SER A 122 -19.96 10.59 21.99
N GLU A 123 -21.25 10.90 21.83
CA GLU A 123 -22.22 9.96 21.26
C GLU A 123 -21.86 9.61 19.81
N GLN A 124 -21.54 10.62 19.00
CA GLN A 124 -21.07 10.41 17.64
C GLN A 124 -19.75 9.62 17.62
N ALA A 125 -18.83 9.87 18.56
CA ALA A 125 -17.58 9.13 18.67
C ALA A 125 -17.80 7.62 18.91
N VAL A 126 -18.68 7.28 19.85
CA VAL A 126 -19.05 5.89 20.15
C VAL A 126 -19.74 5.24 18.95
N PHE A 127 -20.65 5.96 18.29
CA PHE A 127 -21.32 5.50 17.09
C PHE A 127 -20.35 5.17 15.95
N VAL A 128 -19.40 6.08 15.68
CA VAL A 128 -18.35 5.88 14.67
C VAL A 128 -17.50 4.66 15.01
N GLN A 129 -17.07 4.54 16.27
CA GLN A 129 -16.25 3.41 16.73
C GLN A 129 -16.97 2.07 16.52
N ASN A 130 -18.26 2.00 16.87
CA ASN A 130 -19.08 0.79 16.68
C ASN A 130 -19.24 0.43 15.20
N SER A 131 -19.56 1.42 14.36
CA SER A 131 -19.76 1.22 12.92
C SER A 131 -18.48 0.75 12.23
N VAL A 132 -17.34 1.36 12.57
CA VAL A 132 -16.02 0.96 12.09
C VAL A 132 -15.64 -0.45 12.56
N ASN A 133 -15.93 -0.77 13.82
CA ASN A 133 -15.65 -2.08 14.39
C ASN A 133 -16.49 -3.21 13.77
N GLU A 134 -17.76 -2.94 13.48
CA GLU A 134 -18.62 -3.89 12.76
C GLU A 134 -18.05 -4.18 11.37
N LEU A 135 -17.74 -3.15 10.59
CA LEU A 135 -17.15 -3.30 9.25
C LEU A 135 -15.83 -4.07 9.27
N LEU A 136 -14.95 -3.78 10.24
CA LEU A 136 -13.68 -4.50 10.41
C LEU A 136 -13.90 -5.97 10.77
N THR A 137 -14.84 -6.24 11.67
CA THR A 137 -15.15 -7.60 12.12
C THR A 137 -15.72 -8.41 10.95
N ASP A 138 -16.64 -7.84 10.18
CA ASP A 138 -17.18 -8.48 8.98
C ASP A 138 -16.09 -8.78 7.97
N PHE A 139 -15.24 -7.81 7.65
CA PHE A 139 -14.13 -7.99 6.72
C PHE A 139 -13.17 -9.09 7.17
N THR A 140 -12.71 -9.05 8.42
CA THR A 140 -11.71 -10.00 8.95
C THR A 140 -12.28 -11.39 9.21
N SER A 141 -13.61 -11.52 9.36
CA SER A 141 -14.28 -12.82 9.49
C SER A 141 -14.46 -13.56 8.15
N ASN A 142 -14.35 -12.85 7.02
CA ASN A 142 -14.45 -13.46 5.70
C ASN A 142 -13.18 -14.30 5.42
N PRO A 143 -13.27 -15.61 5.16
CA PRO A 143 -12.08 -16.45 4.95
C PRO A 143 -11.19 -16.00 3.79
N ASP A 144 -11.77 -15.27 2.82
CA ASP A 144 -11.07 -14.78 1.64
C ASP A 144 -10.53 -13.35 1.79
N TYR A 145 -10.57 -12.72 2.99
CA TYR A 145 -10.24 -11.30 3.19
C TYR A 145 -8.87 -10.86 2.65
N GLU A 146 -7.94 -11.79 2.47
CA GLU A 146 -6.60 -11.55 1.93
C GLU A 146 -6.55 -11.38 0.41
N LEU A 147 -7.42 -12.07 -0.32
CA LEU A 147 -7.33 -12.18 -1.79
C LEU A 147 -8.64 -11.82 -2.49
N GLY A 148 -9.75 -11.76 -1.76
CA GLY A 148 -11.05 -11.43 -2.33
C GLY A 148 -11.13 -10.00 -2.85
N ILE A 149 -12.15 -9.75 -3.65
CA ILE A 149 -12.36 -8.51 -4.39
C ILE A 149 -13.06 -7.46 -3.52
N PHE A 150 -12.58 -6.23 -3.64
CA PHE A 150 -13.17 -5.06 -3.03
C PHE A 150 -14.28 -4.54 -3.94
N ASN A 151 -15.48 -5.11 -3.79
CA ASN A 151 -16.69 -4.71 -4.50
C ASN A 151 -17.28 -3.36 -4.03
N ILE A 152 -16.45 -2.48 -3.45
CA ILE A 152 -16.89 -1.21 -2.86
C ILE A 152 -17.41 -0.21 -3.89
N LEU A 153 -16.82 -0.18 -5.10
CA LEU A 153 -17.29 0.69 -6.18
C LEU A 153 -18.68 0.28 -6.67
N GLU A 154 -18.93 -1.03 -6.78
CA GLU A 154 -20.24 -1.58 -7.16
C GLU A 154 -21.30 -1.24 -6.12
N ILE A 155 -21.01 -1.47 -4.84
CA ILE A 155 -21.95 -1.21 -3.74
C ILE A 155 -22.32 0.28 -3.70
N LEU A 156 -21.33 1.17 -3.75
CA LEU A 156 -21.58 2.61 -3.62
C LEU A 156 -22.23 3.21 -4.86
N GLY A 157 -22.00 2.64 -6.04
CA GLY A 157 -22.67 3.05 -7.27
C GLY A 157 -24.20 2.93 -7.21
N VAL A 158 -24.74 2.08 -6.33
CA VAL A 158 -26.20 1.90 -6.13
C VAL A 158 -26.70 2.32 -4.74
N ALA A 159 -25.81 2.70 -3.82
CA ALA A 159 -26.18 3.05 -2.45
C ALA A 159 -26.95 4.38 -2.34
N GLY A 160 -26.84 5.26 -3.34
CA GLY A 160 -27.55 6.53 -3.41
C GLY A 160 -27.15 7.54 -2.33
N VAL A 161 -25.86 7.57 -1.97
CA VAL A 161 -25.32 8.45 -0.93
C VAL A 161 -24.63 9.68 -1.52
N SER A 162 -24.40 10.72 -0.70
CA SER A 162 -23.67 11.92 -1.12
C SER A 162 -22.21 11.60 -1.48
N VAL A 163 -21.58 12.48 -2.28
CA VAL A 163 -20.17 12.34 -2.69
C VAL A 163 -19.24 12.33 -1.47
N GLU A 164 -19.51 13.16 -0.46
CA GLU A 164 -18.70 13.20 0.76
C GLU A 164 -18.78 11.88 1.54
N SER A 165 -19.97 11.27 1.58
CA SER A 165 -20.18 9.97 2.19
C SER A 165 -19.50 8.83 1.40
N GLU A 166 -19.54 8.91 0.07
CA GLU A 166 -18.85 7.97 -0.82
C GLU A 166 -17.34 8.04 -0.61
N LEU A 167 -16.77 9.25 -0.56
CA LEU A 167 -15.35 9.49 -0.31
C LEU A 167 -14.92 8.93 1.05
N MET A 168 -15.67 9.27 2.10
CA MET A 168 -15.43 8.78 3.46
C MET A 168 -15.42 7.25 3.51
N THR A 169 -16.43 6.62 2.89
CA THR A 169 -16.60 5.17 2.91
C THR A 169 -15.49 4.46 2.14
N LYS A 170 -15.18 4.88 0.91
CA LYS A 170 -14.10 4.30 0.10
C LYS A 170 -12.76 4.41 0.80
N ARG A 171 -12.45 5.57 1.38
CA ARG A 171 -11.19 5.77 2.10
C ARG A 171 -11.06 4.81 3.28
N THR A 172 -12.10 4.70 4.11
CA THR A 172 -12.08 3.79 5.27
C THR A 172 -11.91 2.33 4.84
N VAL A 173 -12.63 1.89 3.81
CA VAL A 173 -12.53 0.51 3.28
C VAL A 173 -11.15 0.21 2.72
N VAL A 174 -10.59 1.12 1.92
CA VAL A 174 -9.26 0.93 1.31
C VAL A 174 -8.15 0.97 2.36
N ALA A 175 -8.21 1.93 3.29
CA ALA A 175 -7.24 2.03 4.39
C ALA A 175 -7.26 0.79 5.28
N MET A 176 -8.46 0.27 5.59
CA MET A 176 -8.62 -1.01 6.30
C MET A 176 -7.94 -2.15 5.55
N GLY A 177 -8.25 -2.31 4.25
CA GLY A 177 -7.66 -3.34 3.41
C GLY A 177 -6.13 -3.31 3.40
N MET A 178 -5.57 -2.12 3.18
CA MET A 178 -4.12 -1.91 3.19
C MET A 178 -3.52 -2.27 4.54
N LYS A 179 -4.10 -1.81 5.65
CA LYS A 179 -3.56 -2.05 6.99
C LYS A 179 -3.63 -3.50 7.41
N VAL A 180 -4.79 -4.15 7.23
CA VAL A 180 -5.01 -5.56 7.62
C VAL A 180 -4.06 -6.47 6.85
N ARG A 181 -3.97 -6.29 5.52
CA ARG A 181 -3.13 -7.15 4.67
C ARG A 181 -1.63 -6.88 4.86
N THR A 182 -1.23 -5.62 5.04
CA THR A 182 0.18 -5.28 5.28
C THR A 182 0.69 -5.82 6.62
N LYS A 183 -0.06 -5.65 7.70
CA LYS A 183 0.40 -6.09 9.03
C LYS A 183 0.56 -7.59 9.16
N LYS A 184 -0.32 -8.36 8.50
CA LYS A 184 -0.20 -9.83 8.50
C LYS A 184 1.10 -10.30 7.84
N ILE A 185 1.57 -9.58 6.83
CA ILE A 185 2.83 -9.87 6.13
C ILE A 185 4.04 -9.50 6.98
N VAL A 186 3.99 -8.36 7.68
CA VAL A 186 5.11 -7.88 8.52
C VAL A 186 5.29 -8.70 9.81
N ASN A 187 4.22 -9.32 10.33
CA ASN A 187 4.22 -9.92 11.67
C ASN A 187 4.24 -11.48 11.72
N GLU A 188 4.49 -12.18 10.62
CA GLU A 188 4.70 -13.65 10.54
C GLU A 188 3.96 -14.52 11.59
N GLY A 189 2.64 -14.38 11.70
CA GLY A 189 1.81 -15.31 12.47
C GLY A 189 1.71 -15.09 13.99
N LYS A 190 1.99 -13.89 14.51
CA LYS A 190 1.42 -13.50 15.83
C LYS A 190 0.01 -12.96 15.62
N GLU A 191 -0.96 -13.87 15.74
CA GLU A 191 -2.38 -13.64 15.43
C GLU A 191 -3.11 -12.77 16.48
N GLU A 192 -2.48 -12.52 17.63
CA GLU A 192 -3.12 -11.84 18.75
C GLU A 192 -2.56 -10.43 19.00
N SER A 193 -3.48 -9.45 18.90
CA SER A 193 -3.37 -8.01 19.18
C SER A 193 -2.67 -7.13 18.13
N ASN A 194 -3.48 -6.54 17.24
CA ASN A 194 -3.73 -5.09 17.33
C ASN A 194 -5.00 -4.66 16.59
N LYS A 195 -6.14 -5.26 16.95
CA LYS A 195 -7.47 -4.76 16.57
C LYS A 195 -7.60 -3.27 16.87
N LYS A 196 -7.02 -2.81 17.98
CA LYS A 196 -6.93 -1.39 18.34
C LYS A 196 -6.28 -0.54 17.25
N ASP A 197 -5.11 -0.91 16.73
CA ASP A 197 -4.44 -0.13 15.68
C ASP A 197 -5.22 -0.11 14.37
N HIS A 198 -5.88 -1.22 14.01
CA HIS A 198 -6.76 -1.27 12.84
C HIS A 198 -7.92 -0.28 13.02
N LEU A 199 -8.56 -0.33 14.20
CA LEU A 199 -9.64 0.60 14.55
C LEU A 199 -9.15 2.05 14.54
N SER A 200 -7.98 2.35 15.11
CA SER A 200 -7.45 3.73 15.12
C SER A 200 -7.22 4.26 13.71
N LEU A 201 -6.62 3.48 12.81
CA LEU A 201 -6.47 3.91 11.40
C LEU A 201 -7.82 4.07 10.71
N MET A 202 -8.76 3.15 10.92
CA MET A 202 -10.08 3.22 10.29
C MET A 202 -10.91 4.39 10.82
N MET A 203 -10.84 4.69 12.12
CA MET A 203 -11.47 5.86 12.73
C MET A 203 -10.84 7.15 12.19
N ALA A 204 -9.51 7.21 12.09
CA ALA A 204 -8.83 8.34 11.46
C ALA A 204 -9.25 8.50 9.99
N SER A 205 -9.37 7.38 9.26
CA SER A 205 -9.86 7.36 7.88
C SER A 205 -11.28 7.89 7.79
N TYR A 206 -12.15 7.51 8.70
CA TYR A 206 -13.53 7.97 8.71
C TYR A 206 -13.61 9.48 8.99
N LEU A 207 -12.77 9.99 9.90
CA LEU A 207 -12.83 11.36 10.38
C LEU A 207 -11.88 12.36 9.66
N ALA A 208 -10.98 11.90 8.79
CA ALA A 208 -9.93 12.73 8.19
C ALA A 208 -10.44 14.02 7.51
N ASP A 209 -11.61 13.93 6.87
CA ASP A 209 -12.17 14.96 6.01
C ASP A 209 -13.41 15.65 6.58
N VAL A 210 -13.79 15.39 7.84
CA VAL A 210 -14.98 16.01 8.43
C VAL A 210 -14.87 17.54 8.51
N GLY A 211 -13.64 18.07 8.52
CA GLY A 211 -13.36 19.50 8.46
C GLY A 211 -13.87 20.19 7.20
N TYR A 212 -14.08 19.47 6.08
CA TYR A 212 -14.70 20.04 4.90
C TYR A 212 -16.14 20.52 5.17
N SER A 213 -16.84 19.94 6.15
CA SER A 213 -18.18 20.42 6.56
C SER A 213 -18.19 21.86 7.09
N ARG A 214 -17.02 22.42 7.43
CA ARG A 214 -16.83 23.77 7.97
C ARG A 214 -16.09 24.70 7.02
N LEU A 215 -15.77 24.23 5.81
CA LEU A 215 -15.09 25.03 4.79
C LEU A 215 -16.05 25.41 3.68
N ASP A 216 -15.97 26.67 3.24
CA ASP A 216 -16.60 27.11 2.00
C ASP A 216 -15.57 26.99 0.87
N ILE A 217 -15.68 25.93 0.07
CA ILE A 217 -14.77 25.64 -1.03
C ILE A 217 -15.55 25.71 -2.33
N LYS A 218 -15.05 26.51 -3.28
CA LYS A 218 -15.59 26.52 -4.63
C LYS A 218 -15.27 25.20 -5.33
N ASN A 219 -16.30 24.60 -5.91
CA ASN A 219 -16.17 23.43 -6.77
C ASN A 219 -15.53 23.82 -8.12
N ASN A 220 -14.21 23.92 -8.15
CA ASN A 220 -13.44 24.28 -9.35
C ASN A 220 -12.16 23.43 -9.44
N PRO A 221 -11.85 22.83 -10.61
CA PRO A 221 -10.63 22.05 -10.79
C PRO A 221 -9.33 22.89 -10.72
N LYS A 222 -9.43 24.22 -10.87
CA LYS A 222 -8.29 25.15 -10.85
C LYS A 222 -8.43 26.13 -9.68
N LEU A 223 -8.05 25.67 -8.49
CA LEU A 223 -7.99 26.50 -7.30
C LEU A 223 -6.88 27.55 -7.43
N THR A 224 -7.15 28.79 -7.01
CA THR A 224 -6.08 29.77 -6.81
C THR A 224 -5.17 29.33 -5.65
N LYS A 225 -4.03 30.00 -5.46
CA LYS A 225 -3.13 29.72 -4.35
C LYS A 225 -3.80 29.94 -2.99
N GLU A 226 -4.66 30.96 -2.91
CA GLU A 226 -5.42 31.32 -1.72
C GLU A 226 -6.49 30.26 -1.44
N GLU A 227 -7.27 29.88 -2.46
CA GLU A 227 -8.28 28.83 -2.35
C GLU A 227 -7.66 27.48 -1.96
N TYR A 228 -6.49 27.16 -2.52
CA TYR A 228 -5.73 25.97 -2.14
C TYR A 228 -5.25 26.02 -0.68
N THR A 229 -4.80 27.19 -0.20
CA THR A 229 -4.42 27.38 1.21
C THR A 229 -5.59 27.15 2.17
N VAL A 230 -6.82 27.51 1.76
CA VAL A 230 -8.06 27.22 2.51
C VAL A 230 -8.31 25.71 2.55
N VAL A 231 -8.21 25.01 1.41
CA VAL A 231 -8.34 23.55 1.36
C VAL A 231 -7.33 22.88 2.29
N GLN A 232 -6.07 23.34 2.33
CA GLN A 232 -5.03 22.78 3.21
C GLN A 232 -5.33 22.94 4.71
N GLN A 233 -6.34 23.72 5.12
CA GLN A 233 -6.75 23.82 6.53
C GLN A 233 -7.59 22.63 7.00
N HIS A 234 -8.19 21.84 6.10
CA HIS A 234 -9.12 20.78 6.51
C HIS A 234 -8.52 19.75 7.48
N PRO A 235 -7.22 19.33 7.43
CA PRO A 235 -6.68 18.40 8.42
C PRO A 235 -6.67 19.00 9.83
N ILE A 236 -6.38 20.30 9.92
CA ILE A 236 -6.39 21.05 11.18
C ILE A 236 -7.83 21.14 11.71
N ILE A 237 -8.77 21.49 10.85
CA ILE A 237 -10.18 21.64 11.24
C ILE A 237 -10.76 20.28 11.67
N SER A 238 -10.52 19.20 10.90
CA SER A 238 -10.92 17.84 11.27
C SER A 238 -10.34 17.44 12.63
N TYR A 239 -9.05 17.69 12.87
CA TYR A 239 -8.42 17.47 14.17
C TYR A 239 -9.15 18.23 15.29
N LEU A 240 -9.33 19.54 15.13
CA LEU A 240 -9.97 20.39 16.12
C LEU A 240 -11.42 19.96 16.40
N MET A 241 -12.14 19.51 15.39
CA MET A 241 -13.51 19.01 15.54
C MET A 241 -13.57 17.79 16.46
N THR A 242 -12.55 16.93 16.50
CA THR A 242 -12.52 15.74 17.37
C THR A 242 -12.06 16.02 18.82
N LEU A 243 -11.59 17.24 19.12
CA LEU A 243 -11.09 17.57 20.45
C LEU A 243 -12.13 17.44 21.56
N PRO A 244 -13.42 17.80 21.38
CA PRO A 244 -14.42 17.67 22.45
C PRO A 244 -14.68 16.22 22.89
N ALA A 245 -14.55 15.23 22.00
CA ALA A 245 -14.86 13.83 22.28
C ALA A 245 -13.64 13.07 22.88
N PRO A 246 -13.61 12.75 24.19
CA PRO A 246 -12.51 12.03 24.83
C PRO A 246 -12.31 10.60 24.32
N GLU A 247 -13.31 10.00 23.71
CA GLU A 247 -13.28 8.64 23.15
C GLU A 247 -12.35 8.53 21.94
N ILE A 248 -12.09 9.66 21.27
CA ILE A 248 -11.10 9.72 20.20
C ILE A 248 -9.71 9.82 20.83
N ASP A 249 -8.89 8.81 20.62
CA ASP A 249 -7.53 8.78 21.15
C ASP A 249 -6.60 9.74 20.39
N SER A 250 -5.51 10.15 21.05
CA SER A 250 -4.54 11.08 20.45
C SER A 250 -3.82 10.51 19.23
N HIS A 251 -3.71 9.18 19.09
CA HIS A 251 -3.11 8.56 17.91
C HIS A 251 -4.01 8.73 16.68
N VAL A 252 -5.33 8.53 16.81
CA VAL A 252 -6.33 8.85 15.77
C VAL A 252 -6.22 10.33 15.37
N ARG A 253 -6.13 11.22 16.35
CA ARG A 253 -5.97 12.67 16.11
C ARG A 253 -4.67 13.00 15.37
N THR A 254 -3.56 12.36 15.72
CA THR A 254 -2.28 12.50 15.00
C THR A 254 -2.43 12.10 13.54
N LEU A 255 -3.11 10.98 13.25
CA LEU A 255 -3.35 10.52 11.89
C LEU A 255 -4.23 11.50 11.12
N ILE A 256 -5.34 11.96 11.70
CA ILE A 256 -6.22 12.99 11.09
C ILE A 256 -5.44 14.25 10.75
N LEU A 257 -4.60 14.75 11.66
CA LEU A 257 -3.85 15.98 11.44
C LEU A 257 -2.79 15.84 10.34
N ASN A 258 -2.22 14.65 10.19
CA ASN A 258 -1.05 14.40 9.32
C ASN A 258 -1.39 13.60 8.06
N HIS A 259 -2.64 13.30 7.75
CA HIS A 259 -3.02 12.34 6.70
C HIS A 259 -2.62 12.74 5.27
N HIS A 260 -2.16 13.96 5.07
CA HIS A 260 -1.62 14.48 3.81
C HIS A 260 -0.10 14.69 3.84
N ARG A 261 0.58 14.39 4.94
CA ARG A 261 2.02 14.62 5.10
C ARG A 261 2.81 13.74 4.13
N PRO A 262 3.74 14.30 3.34
CA PRO A 262 4.56 13.52 2.41
C PRO A 262 5.65 12.72 3.12
N TYR A 263 6.09 11.61 2.51
CA TYR A 263 7.14 10.73 3.07
C TYR A 263 8.50 11.42 3.26
N ARG A 264 8.86 12.41 2.43
CA ARG A 264 10.15 13.09 2.48
C ARG A 264 10.01 14.58 2.85
N GLY A 265 10.09 14.86 4.14
CA GLY A 265 10.28 16.21 4.69
C GLY A 265 9.06 17.14 4.59
N ASN A 266 9.30 18.44 4.76
CA ASN A 266 8.29 19.52 4.73
C ASN A 266 7.89 19.95 3.30
N GLY A 267 7.95 19.02 2.34
CA GLY A 267 7.73 19.29 0.93
C GLY A 267 6.28 19.66 0.61
N VAL A 268 6.07 20.42 -0.48
CA VAL A 268 4.77 20.94 -0.97
C VAL A 268 3.88 19.82 -1.57
N ASN A 269 4.04 18.58 -1.15
CA ASN A 269 3.39 17.43 -1.79
C ASN A 269 2.27 16.90 -0.92
N ASN A 270 1.19 16.43 -1.56
CA ASN A 270 -0.02 15.87 -0.96
C ASN A 270 -0.99 16.83 -0.25
N ASN A 271 -0.96 18.15 -0.50
CA ASN A 271 -1.86 19.12 0.17
C ASN A 271 -1.63 19.24 1.70
N PHE A 272 -0.49 18.83 2.25
CA PHE A 272 -0.23 19.04 3.68
C PHE A 272 -0.13 20.55 3.98
N PRO A 273 -0.78 21.06 5.05
CA PRO A 273 -0.60 22.44 5.46
C PRO A 273 0.87 22.76 5.76
N ASP A 274 1.25 24.02 5.49
CA ASP A 274 2.58 24.51 5.84
C ASP A 274 2.86 24.25 7.33
N PRO A 275 4.00 23.60 7.70
CA PRO A 275 4.26 23.23 9.08
C PRO A 275 4.29 24.41 10.06
N ARG A 276 4.75 25.59 9.63
CA ARG A 276 4.75 26.79 10.48
C ARG A 276 3.32 27.27 10.70
N SER A 277 2.53 27.35 9.63
CA SER A 277 1.11 27.72 9.73
C SER A 277 0.34 26.76 10.63
N LEU A 278 0.57 25.44 10.47
CA LEU A 278 0.00 24.39 11.32
C LEU A 278 0.37 24.62 12.78
N PHE A 279 1.66 24.77 13.07
CA PHE A 279 2.18 24.97 14.43
C PHE A 279 1.61 26.23 15.08
N THR A 280 1.63 27.37 14.37
CA THR A 280 1.04 28.63 14.85
C THR A 280 -0.45 28.50 15.16
N LYS A 281 -1.20 27.78 14.31
CA LYS A 281 -2.64 27.57 14.53
C LYS A 281 -2.90 26.73 15.78
N LEU A 282 -2.15 25.65 15.98
CA LEU A 282 -2.26 24.81 17.18
C LEU A 282 -1.91 25.59 18.46
N MET A 283 -0.81 26.35 18.45
CA MET A 283 -0.43 27.23 19.56
C MET A 283 -1.55 28.21 19.93
N SER A 284 -2.11 28.90 18.93
CA SER A 284 -3.21 29.85 19.13
C SER A 284 -4.44 29.20 19.76
N VAL A 285 -4.78 27.97 19.37
CA VAL A 285 -5.92 27.24 19.94
C VAL A 285 -5.62 26.78 21.37
N ARG A 286 -4.42 26.25 21.64
CA ARG A 286 -3.98 25.88 23.00
C ARG A 286 -4.07 27.08 23.95
N ASP A 287 -3.55 28.23 23.54
CA ASP A 287 -3.53 29.44 24.36
C ASP A 287 -4.93 29.99 24.67
N LYS A 288 -5.90 29.72 23.78
CA LYS A 288 -7.32 29.99 24.05
C LYS A 288 -7.86 29.05 25.14
N TYR A 289 -7.62 27.74 25.01
CA TYR A 289 -8.10 26.75 25.98
C TYR A 289 -7.42 26.86 27.35
N ASN A 290 -6.17 27.33 27.44
CA ASN A 290 -5.49 27.62 28.70
C ASN A 290 -6.24 28.61 29.61
N LYS A 291 -7.16 29.40 29.05
CA LYS A 291 -7.99 30.36 29.78
C LYS A 291 -9.34 29.79 30.23
N GLU A 292 -9.66 28.56 29.83
CA GLU A 292 -10.94 27.89 30.10
C GLU A 292 -10.75 26.76 31.13
N VAL A 293 -11.62 26.70 32.13
CA VAL A 293 -11.59 25.64 33.16
C VAL A 293 -12.08 24.32 32.57
N GLY A 294 -11.43 23.20 32.91
CA GLY A 294 -11.87 21.86 32.49
C GLY A 294 -11.42 21.47 31.08
N LYS A 295 -10.39 22.14 30.53
CA LYS A 295 -9.85 21.91 29.19
C LYS A 295 -8.46 21.27 29.19
N GLU A 296 -8.00 20.79 30.34
CA GLU A 296 -6.66 20.24 30.56
C GLU A 296 -6.35 19.10 29.59
N ARG A 297 -7.31 18.20 29.34
CA ARG A 297 -7.16 17.10 28.37
C ARG A 297 -6.93 17.62 26.94
N ILE A 298 -7.66 18.66 26.53
CA ILE A 298 -7.54 19.25 25.19
C ILE A 298 -6.17 19.94 25.06
N ILE A 299 -5.76 20.67 26.09
CA ILE A 299 -4.44 21.32 26.15
C ILE A 299 -3.33 20.27 26.00
N GLN A 300 -3.38 19.19 26.79
CA GLN A 300 -2.42 18.09 26.74
C GLN A 300 -2.35 17.43 25.36
N ASP A 301 -3.48 17.23 24.69
CA ASP A 301 -3.50 16.67 23.33
C ASP A 301 -2.83 17.62 22.33
N ILE A 302 -3.15 18.93 22.39
CA ILE A 302 -2.52 19.93 21.49
C ILE A 302 -1.02 20.02 21.76
N GLU A 303 -0.58 19.98 23.02
CA GLU A 303 0.84 19.97 23.38
C GLU A 303 1.57 18.73 22.84
N LEU A 304 0.93 17.56 22.91
CA LEU A 304 1.45 16.35 22.28
C LEU A 304 1.56 16.52 20.76
N GLN A 305 0.55 17.08 20.08
CA GLN A 305 0.62 17.31 18.64
C GLN A 305 1.73 18.32 18.28
N LEU A 306 1.88 19.40 19.05
CA LEU A 306 2.96 20.38 18.86
C LEU A 306 4.34 19.72 18.98
N HIS A 307 4.54 18.91 20.02
CA HIS A 307 5.77 18.15 20.22
C HIS A 307 6.05 17.20 19.04
N LEU A 308 5.02 16.50 18.55
CA LEU A 308 5.14 15.63 17.39
C LEU A 308 5.50 16.41 16.12
N GLN A 309 4.94 17.60 15.91
CA GLN A 309 5.28 18.45 14.76
C GLN A 309 6.73 18.95 14.81
N GLU A 310 7.22 19.36 15.98
CA GLU A 310 8.63 19.78 16.19
C GLU A 310 9.61 18.65 15.87
N ASN A 311 9.25 17.42 16.25
CA ASN A 311 10.06 16.22 16.04
C ASN A 311 9.72 15.50 14.72
N ASN A 312 9.16 16.22 13.74
CA ASN A 312 8.85 15.76 12.39
C ASN A 312 7.92 14.54 12.28
N VAL A 313 7.14 14.21 13.33
CA VAL A 313 6.28 13.01 13.39
C VAL A 313 7.09 11.76 12.98
N THR A 314 8.31 11.64 13.50
CA THR A 314 9.33 10.70 12.98
C THR A 314 9.28 9.30 13.57
N SER A 315 8.28 8.95 14.39
CA SER A 315 8.17 7.55 14.78
C SER A 315 7.71 6.72 13.58
N ALA A 316 8.48 5.68 13.25
CA ALA A 316 8.17 4.72 12.20
C ALA A 316 6.74 4.14 12.30
N SER A 317 6.13 4.22 13.49
CA SER A 317 4.75 3.80 13.75
C SER A 317 3.69 4.65 13.04
N PHE A 318 3.89 5.96 12.82
CA PHE A 318 2.87 6.82 12.19
C PHE A 318 3.07 6.96 10.69
N GLU A 319 4.31 6.92 10.21
CA GLU A 319 4.65 7.19 8.81
C GLU A 319 3.89 6.26 7.84
N GLU A 320 3.81 4.99 8.19
CA GLU A 320 3.10 3.98 7.40
C GLU A 320 1.58 4.23 7.41
N ASP A 321 1.00 4.56 8.56
CA ASP A 321 -0.44 4.80 8.70
C ASP A 321 -0.88 6.10 8.02
N ILE A 322 -0.07 7.15 8.11
CA ILE A 322 -0.25 8.39 7.35
C ILE A 322 -0.23 8.09 5.85
N ALA A 323 0.74 7.30 5.38
CA ALA A 323 0.82 6.97 3.97
C ALA A 323 -0.33 6.11 3.48
N ILE A 324 -0.77 5.11 4.26
CA ILE A 324 -1.96 4.32 3.95
C ILE A 324 -3.18 5.23 3.82
N LEU A 325 -3.37 6.13 4.78
CA LEU A 325 -4.51 7.04 4.79
C LEU A 325 -4.48 8.03 3.60
N SER A 326 -3.30 8.56 3.26
CA SER A 326 -3.11 9.45 2.11
C SER A 326 -3.41 8.73 0.79
N LEU A 327 -2.89 7.51 0.60
CA LEU A 327 -3.13 6.70 -0.60
C LEU A 327 -4.61 6.30 -0.73
N ALA A 328 -5.25 5.93 0.38
CA ALA A 328 -6.68 5.63 0.41
C ALA A 328 -7.53 6.85 0.07
N SER A 329 -7.10 8.05 0.50
CA SER A 329 -7.76 9.33 0.17
C SER A 329 -7.65 9.64 -1.32
N GLU A 330 -6.47 9.47 -1.92
CA GLU A 330 -6.28 9.66 -3.36
C GLU A 330 -7.12 8.68 -4.18
N TYR A 331 -7.13 7.39 -3.80
CA TYR A 331 -7.94 6.39 -4.48
C TYR A 331 -9.43 6.72 -4.39
N ALA A 332 -9.94 7.06 -3.19
CA ALA A 332 -11.33 7.45 -2.99
C ALA A 332 -11.69 8.68 -3.85
N SER A 333 -10.81 9.69 -3.86
CA SER A 333 -11.01 10.90 -4.67
C SER A 333 -11.09 10.58 -6.16
N LEU A 334 -10.13 9.81 -6.70
CA LEU A 334 -10.03 9.47 -8.12
C LEU A 334 -11.19 8.59 -8.61
N THR A 335 -11.65 7.66 -7.78
CA THR A 335 -12.71 6.70 -8.13
C THR A 335 -14.13 7.17 -7.80
N SER A 336 -14.30 8.38 -7.26
CA SER A 336 -15.62 8.98 -7.00
C SER A 336 -15.93 10.07 -8.00
N ASN A 337 -17.22 10.28 -8.27
CA ASN A 337 -17.68 11.38 -9.12
C ASN A 337 -17.49 12.69 -8.37
N GLN A 338 -16.67 13.58 -8.94
CA GLN A 338 -16.45 14.92 -8.41
C GLN A 338 -17.27 15.92 -9.24
N PRO A 339 -17.69 17.06 -8.67
CA PRO A 339 -18.39 18.11 -9.42
C PRO A 339 -17.64 18.59 -10.67
N TRP A 340 -16.30 18.49 -10.67
CA TRP A 340 -15.42 18.94 -11.76
C TRP A 340 -14.79 17.81 -12.57
N ARG A 341 -15.08 16.53 -12.25
CA ARG A 341 -14.44 15.39 -12.90
C ARG A 341 -15.24 14.09 -12.70
N PRO A 342 -15.53 13.33 -13.77
CA PRO A 342 -16.15 12.01 -13.63
C PRO A 342 -15.20 11.03 -12.93
N ALA A 343 -15.77 10.04 -12.23
CA ALA A 343 -15.02 8.96 -11.59
C ALA A 343 -14.14 8.22 -12.61
N PHE A 344 -12.89 7.91 -12.23
CA PHE A 344 -12.04 7.02 -13.01
C PHE A 344 -12.32 5.56 -12.65
N LYS A 345 -12.02 4.65 -13.60
CA LYS A 345 -11.90 3.22 -13.30
C LYS A 345 -10.80 2.99 -12.26
N SER A 346 -10.96 1.95 -11.45
CA SER A 346 -9.98 1.58 -10.42
C SER A 346 -8.57 1.39 -10.96
N SER A 347 -8.42 0.71 -12.10
CA SER A 347 -7.13 0.51 -12.76
C SER A 347 -6.47 1.84 -13.16
N THR A 348 -7.23 2.74 -13.78
CA THR A 348 -6.78 4.09 -14.13
C THR A 348 -6.38 4.89 -12.89
N ALA A 349 -7.16 4.85 -11.82
CA ALA A 349 -6.85 5.54 -10.57
C ALA A 349 -5.52 5.05 -9.95
N LEU A 350 -5.28 3.74 -9.91
CA LEU A 350 -4.02 3.18 -9.40
C LEU A 350 -2.82 3.54 -10.28
N LYS A 351 -2.98 3.58 -11.61
CA LYS A 351 -1.94 4.08 -12.54
C LYS A 351 -1.60 5.54 -12.26
N MET A 352 -2.60 6.39 -12.06
CA MET A 352 -2.41 7.80 -11.72
C MET A 352 -1.68 7.98 -10.38
N ILE A 353 -2.07 7.23 -9.34
CA ILE A 353 -1.39 7.25 -8.03
C ILE A 353 0.08 6.85 -8.17
N LEU A 354 0.39 5.80 -8.93
CA LEU A 354 1.77 5.40 -9.20
C LEU A 354 2.55 6.52 -9.89
N ASN A 355 1.98 7.10 -10.94
CA ASN A 355 2.61 8.15 -11.76
C ASN A 355 2.90 9.43 -10.95
N ASP A 356 2.05 9.77 -9.97
CA ASP A 356 2.23 10.92 -9.08
C ASP A 356 3.05 10.59 -7.81
N SER A 357 3.43 9.32 -7.59
CA SER A 357 3.99 8.86 -6.32
C SER A 357 5.42 9.30 -6.02
N PHE A 358 6.20 9.66 -7.04
CA PHE A 358 7.67 9.73 -6.98
C PHE A 358 8.20 10.59 -5.81
N PHE A 359 7.55 11.72 -5.55
CA PHE A 359 7.93 12.65 -4.49
C PHE A 359 7.10 12.55 -3.21
N SER A 360 5.99 11.82 -3.24
CA SER A 360 5.01 11.78 -2.14
C SER A 360 5.15 10.55 -1.28
N TYR A 361 5.50 9.41 -1.88
CA TYR A 361 5.44 8.10 -1.23
C TYR A 361 6.76 7.34 -1.31
N SER A 362 7.01 6.53 -0.28
CA SER A 362 8.09 5.55 -0.29
C SER A 362 7.76 4.41 -1.28
N ASN A 363 8.81 3.70 -1.74
CA ASN A 363 8.61 2.50 -2.56
C ASN A 363 7.81 1.43 -1.79
N LYS A 364 8.04 1.32 -0.47
CA LYS A 364 7.33 0.41 0.42
C LYS A 364 5.81 0.69 0.38
N ASN A 365 5.41 1.95 0.49
CA ASN A 365 4.00 2.34 0.55
C ASN A 365 3.26 2.06 -0.77
N ILE A 366 3.90 2.33 -1.91
CA ILE A 366 3.34 2.02 -3.23
C ILE A 366 3.22 0.52 -3.44
N ARG A 367 4.21 -0.27 -3.01
CA ARG A 367 4.12 -1.73 -3.00
C ARG A 367 2.92 -2.22 -2.19
N HIS A 368 2.72 -1.65 -1.00
CA HIS A 368 1.62 -2.05 -0.13
C HIS A 368 0.26 -1.81 -0.78
N LEU A 369 0.09 -0.69 -1.48
CA LEU A 369 -1.12 -0.43 -2.25
C LEU A 369 -1.25 -1.41 -3.42
N LEU A 370 -0.29 -1.43 -4.35
CA LEU A 370 -0.46 -2.09 -5.64
C LEU A 370 -0.40 -3.62 -5.54
N ASP A 371 0.51 -4.16 -4.72
CA ASP A 371 0.75 -5.60 -4.69
C ASP A 371 -0.16 -6.35 -3.69
N TYR A 372 -0.70 -5.67 -2.67
CA TYR A 372 -1.54 -6.33 -1.65
C TYR A 372 -3.01 -5.95 -1.72
N VAL A 373 -3.35 -4.81 -2.32
CA VAL A 373 -4.74 -4.34 -2.40
C VAL A 373 -5.15 -4.02 -3.84
N GLY A 374 -4.19 -3.65 -4.70
CA GLY A 374 -4.44 -3.21 -6.07
C GLY A 374 -5.23 -4.21 -6.90
N SER A 375 -4.84 -5.49 -6.89
CA SER A 375 -5.56 -6.57 -7.59
C SER A 375 -7.01 -6.68 -7.09
N SER A 376 -7.23 -6.68 -5.78
CA SER A 376 -8.57 -6.74 -5.20
C SER A 376 -9.44 -5.52 -5.54
N LEU A 377 -8.84 -4.35 -5.77
CA LEU A 377 -9.56 -3.15 -6.23
C LEU A 377 -9.84 -3.17 -7.73
N THR A 378 -9.22 -4.06 -8.50
CA THR A 378 -9.26 -4.11 -9.97
C THR A 378 -9.80 -5.45 -10.47
N ASN A 379 -10.65 -6.10 -9.69
CA ASN A 379 -11.23 -7.40 -10.04
C ASN A 379 -10.17 -8.48 -10.39
N ASN A 380 -9.04 -8.46 -9.68
CA ASN A 380 -7.87 -9.31 -9.86
C ASN A 380 -7.09 -9.09 -11.16
N GLU A 381 -7.22 -7.92 -11.78
CA GLU A 381 -6.42 -7.52 -12.93
C GLU A 381 -5.17 -6.73 -12.49
N ASN A 382 -4.02 -7.00 -13.10
CA ASN A 382 -2.83 -6.17 -12.85
C ASN A 382 -2.92 -4.86 -13.64
N ILE A 383 -2.37 -3.77 -13.07
CA ILE A 383 -2.22 -2.50 -13.78
C ILE A 383 -0.90 -2.39 -14.55
N VAL A 384 0.06 -3.29 -14.26
CA VAL A 384 1.29 -3.51 -15.02
C VAL A 384 1.25 -4.90 -15.62
N ASN A 385 1.32 -5.00 -16.94
CA ASN A 385 1.19 -6.23 -17.70
C ASN A 385 2.35 -6.44 -18.68
N PHE A 386 2.46 -7.67 -19.20
CA PHE A 386 3.39 -7.99 -20.27
C PHE A 386 3.22 -7.04 -21.46
N GLY A 387 4.33 -6.49 -21.95
CA GLY A 387 4.34 -5.56 -23.09
C GLY A 387 4.09 -4.10 -22.72
N ASP A 388 3.70 -3.78 -21.49
CA ASP A 388 3.52 -2.39 -21.06
C ASP A 388 4.85 -1.64 -21.06
N PHE A 389 4.79 -0.35 -21.36
CA PHE A 389 5.93 0.56 -21.20
C PHE A 389 5.88 1.22 -19.82
N VAL A 390 7.00 1.18 -19.11
CA VAL A 390 7.14 1.77 -17.78
C VAL A 390 8.39 2.62 -17.69
N ILE A 391 8.40 3.56 -16.74
CA ILE A 391 9.60 4.31 -16.40
C ILE A 391 10.06 3.87 -15.01
N THR A 392 11.31 3.43 -14.95
CA THR A 392 11.97 3.15 -13.69
C THR A 392 12.81 4.34 -13.26
N ALA A 393 12.88 4.58 -11.96
CA ALA A 393 13.86 5.49 -11.38
C ALA A 393 14.86 4.71 -10.53
N SER A 394 16.14 5.03 -10.68
CA SER A 394 17.21 4.55 -9.81
C SER A 394 17.99 5.75 -9.25
N VAL A 395 18.67 5.54 -8.14
CA VAL A 395 19.53 6.56 -7.53
C VAL A 395 20.93 6.00 -7.42
N ASP A 396 21.92 6.73 -7.95
CA ASP A 396 23.33 6.35 -7.91
C ASP A 396 24.00 6.73 -6.57
N SER A 397 25.29 6.38 -6.45
CA SER A 397 26.12 6.69 -5.28
C SER A 397 26.26 8.19 -5.01
N GLU A 398 26.07 9.04 -6.02
CA GLU A 398 26.13 10.50 -5.92
C GLU A 398 24.75 11.13 -5.64
N ARG A 399 23.74 10.31 -5.33
CA ARG A 399 22.34 10.71 -5.08
C ARG A 399 21.66 11.35 -6.29
N ARG A 400 22.14 11.11 -7.51
CA ARG A 400 21.46 11.55 -8.74
C ARG A 400 20.42 10.51 -9.14
N ALA A 401 19.23 10.98 -9.50
CA ALA A 401 18.15 10.13 -9.99
C ALA A 401 18.30 9.94 -11.51
N HIS A 402 18.25 8.68 -11.95
CA HIS A 402 18.26 8.28 -13.35
C HIS A 402 16.93 7.67 -13.72
N PHE A 403 16.41 8.02 -14.90
CA PHE A 403 15.10 7.58 -15.36
C PHE A 403 15.22 6.83 -16.68
N ASP A 404 14.64 5.63 -16.70
CA ASP A 404 14.78 4.70 -17.80
C ASP A 404 13.44 4.18 -18.26
N ILE A 405 13.18 4.29 -19.56
CA ILE A 405 12.04 3.67 -20.22
C ILE A 405 12.35 2.20 -20.46
N CYS A 406 11.45 1.35 -20.01
CA CYS A 406 11.56 -0.09 -20.13
C CYS A 406 10.26 -0.68 -20.69
N ILE A 407 10.38 -1.82 -21.37
CA ILE A 407 9.24 -2.70 -21.68
C ILE A 407 9.19 -3.83 -20.65
N VAL A 408 7.98 -4.19 -20.25
CA VAL A 408 7.72 -5.29 -19.33
C VAL A 408 7.80 -6.62 -20.08
N LEU A 409 8.71 -7.50 -19.64
CA LEU A 409 8.92 -8.83 -20.22
C LEU A 409 8.21 -9.94 -19.45
N ASP A 410 7.98 -9.76 -18.15
CA ASP A 410 7.27 -10.73 -17.32
C ASP A 410 6.78 -10.05 -16.03
N VAL A 411 5.65 -10.51 -15.51
CA VAL A 411 5.04 -10.02 -14.27
C VAL A 411 4.77 -11.20 -13.36
N GLY A 412 5.52 -11.29 -12.26
CA GLY A 412 5.32 -12.31 -11.25
C GLY A 412 4.18 -11.97 -10.29
N ARG A 413 4.27 -12.47 -9.06
CA ARG A 413 3.30 -12.20 -7.99
C ARG A 413 3.14 -10.70 -7.67
N TYR A 414 4.21 -9.93 -7.79
CA TYR A 414 4.27 -8.52 -7.42
C TYR A 414 4.43 -7.66 -8.66
N GLN A 415 3.35 -6.99 -9.05
CA GLN A 415 3.29 -6.15 -10.25
C GLN A 415 4.22 -4.93 -10.17
N THR A 416 4.64 -4.52 -8.97
CA THR A 416 5.66 -3.46 -8.82
C THR A 416 7.10 -3.93 -9.03
N ARG A 417 7.33 -5.25 -9.14
CA ARG A 417 8.65 -5.85 -9.35
C ARG A 417 8.70 -6.74 -10.61
N PRO A 418 8.36 -6.19 -11.79
CA PRO A 418 8.39 -6.95 -13.03
C PRO A 418 9.82 -7.24 -13.50
N LYS A 419 9.93 -8.17 -14.45
CA LYS A 419 11.12 -8.29 -15.30
C LYS A 419 11.00 -7.33 -16.46
N LEU A 420 12.06 -6.57 -16.70
CA LEU A 420 12.09 -5.43 -17.61
C LEU A 420 13.22 -5.57 -18.62
N GLN A 421 13.04 -4.96 -19.78
CA GLN A 421 14.11 -4.66 -20.72
C GLN A 421 14.20 -3.16 -20.93
N ARG A 422 15.39 -2.58 -20.70
CA ARG A 422 15.62 -1.15 -20.92
C ARG A 422 15.66 -0.84 -22.41
N ILE A 423 14.93 0.20 -22.79
CA ILE A 423 14.88 0.73 -24.17
C ILE A 423 15.78 1.97 -24.28
N CYS A 424 15.57 2.94 -23.39
CA CYS A 424 16.30 4.21 -23.42
C CYS A 424 16.28 4.91 -22.06
N SER A 425 17.19 5.87 -21.85
CA SER A 425 17.08 6.83 -20.77
C SER A 425 16.29 8.07 -21.22
N ILE A 426 15.60 8.72 -20.28
CA ILE A 426 14.83 9.95 -20.54
C ILE A 426 14.96 10.90 -19.34
N ASN A 427 14.82 12.21 -19.56
CA ASN A 427 14.75 13.19 -18.49
C ASN A 427 13.29 13.54 -18.16
N PRO A 428 12.92 13.64 -16.88
CA PRO A 428 11.60 14.12 -16.48
C PRO A 428 11.50 15.65 -16.62
N VAL A 429 10.29 16.12 -16.92
CA VAL A 429 9.89 17.53 -16.83
C VAL A 429 9.24 17.74 -15.47
N PHE A 430 9.97 18.37 -14.54
CA PHE A 430 9.44 18.69 -13.23
C PHE A 430 8.61 19.97 -13.28
N GLN A 431 7.44 19.95 -12.64
CA GLN A 431 6.61 21.14 -12.45
C GLN A 431 6.53 21.48 -10.97
N LYS A 432 6.84 22.74 -10.65
CA LYS A 432 6.65 23.33 -9.32
C LYS A 432 5.43 24.24 -9.35
N GLY A 433 4.31 23.76 -8.82
CA GLY A 433 3.09 24.55 -8.61
C GLY A 433 2.62 24.45 -7.16
N ASN A 434 1.30 24.28 -6.96
CA ASN A 434 0.73 23.92 -5.65
C ASN A 434 1.18 22.54 -5.15
N LYS A 435 1.70 21.70 -6.06
CA LYS A 435 2.41 20.45 -5.78
C LYS A 435 3.69 20.36 -6.62
N PHE A 436 4.66 19.60 -6.16
CA PHE A 436 5.84 19.21 -6.94
C PHE A 436 5.62 17.83 -7.55
N LYS A 437 5.59 17.76 -8.88
CA LYS A 437 5.29 16.52 -9.61
C LYS A 437 6.13 16.39 -10.88
N ILE A 438 6.17 15.18 -11.42
CA ILE A 438 6.60 14.93 -12.80
C ILE A 438 5.41 15.31 -13.69
N ALA A 439 5.53 16.40 -14.44
CA ALA A 439 4.46 16.84 -15.33
C ALA A 439 4.46 16.09 -16.66
N ASP A 440 5.65 15.78 -17.17
CA ASP A 440 5.85 15.01 -18.41
C ASP A 440 7.30 14.50 -18.47
N PHE A 441 7.70 13.95 -19.62
CA PHE A 441 9.08 13.55 -19.93
C PHE A 441 9.55 14.18 -21.24
N ASP A 442 10.80 14.64 -21.26
CA ASP A 442 11.36 15.36 -22.40
C ASP A 442 11.79 14.38 -23.51
N LEU A 443 10.99 14.31 -24.58
CA LEU A 443 11.27 13.45 -25.73
C LEU A 443 12.59 13.79 -26.44
N HIS A 444 13.09 15.02 -26.34
CA HIS A 444 14.38 15.41 -26.94
C HIS A 444 15.58 14.91 -26.13
N SER A 445 15.36 14.49 -24.88
CA SER A 445 16.41 13.98 -23.99
C SER A 445 16.68 12.48 -24.14
N ILE A 446 15.91 11.79 -25.01
CA ILE A 446 15.97 10.34 -25.17
C ILE A 446 17.35 9.89 -25.63
N LYS A 447 17.93 8.91 -24.92
CA LYS A 447 19.16 8.23 -25.32
C LYS A 447 18.94 6.73 -25.37
N ILE A 448 18.96 6.16 -26.58
CA ILE A 448 18.69 4.74 -26.83
C ILE A 448 19.79 3.88 -26.20
N ASP A 449 19.40 2.83 -25.47
CA ASP A 449 20.32 1.82 -24.96
C ASP A 449 20.39 0.63 -25.93
N ARG A 450 21.44 0.61 -26.76
CA ARG A 450 21.66 -0.48 -27.73
C ARG A 450 21.93 -1.83 -27.08
N ARG A 451 22.28 -1.88 -25.79
CA ARG A 451 22.56 -3.14 -25.09
C ARG A 451 21.30 -3.88 -24.67
N LYS A 452 20.14 -3.21 -24.68
CA LYS A 452 18.83 -3.74 -24.27
C LYS A 452 18.91 -4.55 -22.96
N ALA A 453 19.51 -3.94 -21.94
CA ALA A 453 19.78 -4.60 -20.67
C ALA A 453 18.49 -5.13 -20.02
N ILE A 454 18.54 -6.39 -19.58
CA ILE A 454 17.43 -7.04 -18.88
C ILE A 454 17.63 -6.86 -17.38
N MET A 455 16.58 -6.41 -16.69
CA MET A 455 16.55 -6.18 -15.26
C MET A 455 15.42 -6.98 -14.65
N ASP A 456 15.71 -7.81 -13.67
CA ASP A 456 14.68 -8.50 -12.89
C ASP A 456 14.52 -7.79 -11.56
N LEU A 457 13.48 -6.96 -11.45
CA LEU A 457 13.26 -6.17 -10.24
C LEU A 457 12.88 -7.04 -9.04
N ALA A 458 12.43 -8.29 -9.22
CA ALA A 458 12.12 -9.19 -8.12
C ALA A 458 13.40 -9.77 -7.50
N LEU A 459 14.40 -10.10 -8.33
CA LEU A 459 15.67 -10.68 -7.90
C LEU A 459 16.72 -9.63 -7.52
N GLN A 460 16.63 -8.41 -8.07
CA GLN A 460 17.58 -7.35 -7.76
C GLN A 460 17.25 -6.68 -6.42
N ALA A 461 18.26 -6.58 -5.54
CA ALA A 461 18.23 -5.73 -4.35
C ALA A 461 18.50 -4.24 -4.66
N GLY A 462 18.49 -3.87 -5.96
CA GLY A 462 18.85 -2.53 -6.43
C GLY A 462 17.86 -1.43 -6.06
N THR A 463 18.30 -0.17 -6.23
CA THR A 463 17.48 1.03 -5.97
C THR A 463 16.44 1.31 -7.04
N SER A 464 16.50 0.60 -8.17
CA SER A 464 15.57 0.73 -9.29
C SER A 464 14.16 0.32 -8.89
N ARG A 465 13.20 1.20 -9.19
CA ARG A 465 11.77 0.95 -8.96
C ARG A 465 10.95 1.50 -10.12
N VAL A 466 9.83 0.86 -10.42
CA VAL A 466 8.82 1.42 -11.32
C VAL A 466 8.20 2.64 -10.65
N ILE A 467 8.15 3.76 -11.36
CA ILE A 467 7.58 5.02 -10.86
C ILE A 467 6.51 5.61 -11.79
N TYR A 468 6.37 5.05 -13.00
CA TYR A 468 5.46 5.56 -14.00
C TYR A 468 5.06 4.44 -14.95
N ILE A 469 3.78 4.38 -15.33
CA ILE A 469 3.28 3.57 -16.44
C ILE A 469 2.95 4.53 -17.58
N ILE A 470 3.54 4.26 -18.75
CA ILE A 470 3.27 5.01 -19.96
C ILE A 470 2.04 4.36 -20.61
N ASP A 471 0.87 4.92 -20.31
CA ASP A 471 -0.41 4.38 -20.75
C ASP A 471 -0.91 5.12 -22.00
N PRO A 472 -1.47 4.43 -23.01
CA PRO A 472 -1.92 5.07 -24.25
C PRO A 472 -3.09 6.05 -24.06
N GLU A 473 -3.93 5.85 -23.03
CA GLU A 473 -5.04 6.77 -22.72
C GLU A 473 -4.57 7.95 -21.87
N LEU A 474 -3.66 7.72 -20.91
CA LEU A 474 -3.15 8.78 -20.03
C LEU A 474 -2.03 9.62 -20.67
N ASN A 475 -1.22 9.01 -21.54
CA ASN A 475 0.01 9.57 -22.10
C ASN A 475 0.18 9.24 -23.59
N PRO A 476 -0.79 9.57 -24.47
CA PRO A 476 -0.79 9.12 -25.86
C PRO A 476 0.48 9.50 -26.64
N ALA A 477 0.97 10.74 -26.48
CA ALA A 477 2.14 11.23 -27.20
C ALA A 477 3.45 10.51 -26.78
N LEU A 478 3.66 10.34 -25.47
CA LEU A 478 4.82 9.62 -24.95
C LEU A 478 4.75 8.13 -25.31
N HIS A 479 3.59 7.52 -25.20
CA HIS A 479 3.37 6.12 -25.58
C HIS A 479 3.69 5.88 -27.06
N GLU A 480 3.17 6.72 -27.96
CA GLU A 480 3.43 6.61 -29.40
C GLU A 480 4.92 6.77 -29.72
N ALA A 481 5.60 7.74 -29.10
CA ALA A 481 7.02 7.96 -29.28
C ALA A 481 7.86 6.74 -28.86
N VAL A 482 7.58 6.19 -27.66
CA VAL A 482 8.27 5.01 -27.13
C VAL A 482 7.99 3.78 -27.99
N TYR A 483 6.75 3.58 -28.43
CA TYR A 483 6.37 2.48 -29.31
C TYR A 483 7.17 2.51 -30.62
N LYS A 484 7.28 3.68 -31.26
CA LYS A 484 8.08 3.86 -32.49
C LYS A 484 9.56 3.56 -32.25
N ILE A 485 10.13 4.00 -31.13
CA ILE A 485 11.53 3.72 -30.77
C ILE A 485 11.73 2.22 -30.61
N ASN A 486 10.86 1.54 -29.87
CA ASN A 486 10.95 0.10 -29.61
C ASN A 486 10.84 -0.73 -30.90
N MET A 487 10.02 -0.30 -31.87
CA MET A 487 9.89 -0.97 -33.17
C MET A 487 11.09 -0.73 -34.10
N ALA A 488 11.77 0.41 -33.97
CA ALA A 488 12.94 0.75 -34.79
C ALA A 488 14.25 0.13 -34.27
N SER A 489 14.27 -0.32 -33.01
CA SER A 489 15.44 -0.87 -32.31
C SER A 489 15.42 -2.38 -32.22
#